data_AF-A0A8T4A1S5-F1
#
_entry.id   AF-A0A8T4A1S5-F1
#
_cell.length_a   1.000
_cell.length_b   1.000
_cell.length_c   1.000
_cell.angle_alpha   90.00
_cell.angle_beta   90.00
_cell.angle_gamma   90.00
#
_symmetry.space_group_name_H-M   'P 1'
#
loop_
_entity.id
_entity.type
_entity.pdbx_description
1 polymer ?
#
loop_
_entity_poly.entity_id
_entity_poly.type
_entity_poly.pdbx_seq_one_letter_code
_entity_poly.pdbx_strand_id
1 'polypeptide(L)'
;MSMRQSKRKLPPRELKPLVEKAKIYRKVLDDSTIEVLIHLINTRVVKSIDYPIASGKESVVFRATALDKRGKEIFRAVKVFRYETSGFQKKMYEYIRDDKRFEGVRKTIRPLVQAWARKEFANLKLASGAGVNVPEPFKCEKNVLVMEFLGEEGIPFALLNEVVLENPRKMLEKILENMETMYSAGLVHGDLSQYNILACGEEPYFIDLGQGVLSEHPRAEEFLERDVRNILAYFGKQGIKKDFNETLAVIKGSQNNQIYVVKTEF
;
A
#
# COMPACT_ATOMS: atom_id res chain seq x y z
N MET A 1 -18.43 11.28 49.99
CA MET A 1 -16.99 11.48 49.76
C MET A 1 -16.57 10.67 48.54
N SER A 2 -16.32 11.32 47.41
CA SER A 2 -15.93 10.68 46.14
C SER A 2 -14.40 10.61 46.06
N MET A 3 -13.84 9.39 45.99
CA MET A 3 -12.40 9.20 45.76
C MET A 3 -12.05 9.52 44.31
N ARG A 4 -11.30 10.61 44.11
CA ARG A 4 -10.64 10.91 42.83
C ARG A 4 -9.49 9.92 42.62
N GLN A 5 -9.64 9.00 41.67
CA GLN A 5 -8.51 8.17 41.20
C GLN A 5 -7.51 9.06 40.45
N SER A 6 -6.25 9.03 40.89
CA SER A 6 -5.15 9.76 40.26
C SER A 6 -4.75 9.10 38.93
N LYS A 7 -4.84 9.85 37.83
CA LYS A 7 -4.32 9.44 36.52
C LYS A 7 -2.80 9.32 36.60
N ARG A 8 -2.26 8.10 36.50
CA ARG A 8 -0.82 7.82 36.46
C ARG A 8 -0.21 8.49 35.22
N LYS A 9 0.74 9.43 35.39
CA LYS A 9 1.61 9.90 34.30
C LYS A 9 2.59 8.77 33.95
N LEU A 10 2.69 8.42 32.67
CA LEU A 10 3.65 7.44 32.14
C LEU A 10 5.11 7.87 32.45
N PRO A 11 6.02 6.94 32.77
CA PRO A 11 7.36 7.28 33.23
C PRO A 11 8.27 7.83 32.10
N PRO A 12 9.14 8.83 32.36
CA PRO A 12 9.92 9.53 31.32
C PRO A 12 11.02 8.72 30.62
N ARG A 13 11.38 7.52 31.12
CA ARG A 13 12.56 6.77 30.64
C ARG A 13 12.37 6.13 29.26
N GLU A 14 11.14 5.83 28.87
CA GLU A 14 10.80 5.27 27.54
C GLU A 14 10.63 6.37 26.47
N LEU A 15 10.36 7.62 26.88
CA LEU A 15 10.22 8.78 25.99
C LEU A 15 11.56 9.30 25.45
N LYS A 16 12.68 9.11 26.15
CA LYS A 16 13.98 9.66 25.75
C LYS A 16 14.50 9.10 24.40
N PRO A 17 14.53 7.78 24.19
CA PRO A 17 14.91 7.21 22.89
C PRO A 17 13.92 7.59 21.78
N LEU A 18 12.63 7.73 22.12
CA LEU A 18 11.57 8.14 21.19
C LEU A 18 11.72 9.60 20.76
N VAL A 19 12.09 10.51 21.67
CA VAL A 19 12.33 11.93 21.35
C VAL A 19 13.63 12.12 20.58
N GLU A 20 14.68 11.36 20.86
CA GLU A 20 15.94 11.38 20.09
C GLU A 20 15.76 10.79 18.68
N LYS A 21 15.06 9.66 18.53
CA LYS A 21 14.65 9.17 17.21
C LYS A 21 13.70 10.15 16.52
N ALA A 22 12.76 10.77 17.25
CA ALA A 22 11.87 11.79 16.71
C ALA A 22 12.60 13.06 16.23
N LYS A 23 13.77 13.42 16.77
CA LYS A 23 14.60 14.51 16.22
C LYS A 23 15.11 14.19 14.81
N ILE A 24 15.42 12.93 14.51
CA ILE A 24 15.77 12.47 13.16
C ILE A 24 14.53 12.49 12.25
N TYR A 25 13.38 12.04 12.76
CA TYR A 25 12.12 11.99 12.01
C TYR A 25 11.44 13.34 11.79
N ARG A 26 11.66 14.34 12.64
CA ARG A 26 11.09 15.70 12.53
C ARG A 26 11.50 16.46 11.27
N LYS A 27 12.62 16.08 10.63
CA LYS A 27 12.98 16.63 9.32
C LYS A 27 12.09 16.10 8.19
N VAL A 28 11.34 15.03 8.43
CA VAL A 28 10.60 14.27 7.41
C VAL A 28 9.10 14.24 7.69
N LEU A 29 8.69 14.33 8.97
CA LEU A 29 7.32 14.14 9.44
C LEU A 29 6.83 15.35 10.24
N ASP A 30 5.56 15.72 10.05
CA ASP A 30 4.91 16.78 10.83
C ASP A 30 4.49 16.29 12.23
N ASP A 31 4.24 17.23 13.15
CA ASP A 31 3.89 16.89 14.55
C ASP A 31 2.62 16.04 14.64
N SER A 32 1.62 16.30 13.78
CA SER A 32 0.39 15.50 13.75
C SER A 32 0.63 14.04 13.35
N THR A 33 1.60 13.76 12.49
CA THR A 33 1.98 12.39 12.11
C THR A 33 2.72 11.71 13.26
N ILE A 34 3.60 12.44 13.96
CA ILE A 34 4.31 11.91 15.13
C ILE A 34 3.32 11.47 16.21
N GLU A 35 2.27 12.24 16.47
CA GLU A 35 1.20 11.84 17.40
C GLU A 35 0.51 10.53 16.99
N VAL A 36 0.28 10.32 15.69
CA VAL A 36 -0.30 9.07 15.17
C VAL A 36 0.65 7.90 15.41
N LEU A 37 1.95 8.05 15.13
CA LEU A 37 2.93 7.00 15.36
C LEU A 37 3.03 6.64 16.85
N ILE A 38 3.04 7.64 17.73
CA ILE A 38 2.99 7.43 19.20
C ILE A 38 1.71 6.69 19.60
N HIS A 39 0.57 7.07 19.01
CA HIS A 39 -0.69 6.39 19.25
C HIS A 39 -0.61 4.91 18.87
N LEU A 40 -0.11 4.57 17.68
CA LEU A 40 0.05 3.19 17.21
C LEU A 40 0.94 2.34 18.14
N ILE A 41 2.00 2.93 18.70
CA ILE A 41 2.88 2.28 19.69
C ILE A 41 2.12 2.05 21.00
N ASN A 42 1.47 3.09 21.53
CA ASN A 42 0.75 3.02 22.81
C ASN A 42 -0.42 2.02 22.77
N THR A 43 -1.10 1.89 21.62
CA THR A 43 -2.18 0.91 21.42
C THR A 43 -1.66 -0.47 21.01
N ARG A 44 -0.33 -0.68 20.98
CA ARG A 44 0.34 -1.94 20.61
C ARG A 44 -0.03 -2.47 19.22
N VAL A 45 -0.39 -1.58 18.28
CA VAL A 45 -0.50 -1.95 16.85
C VAL A 45 0.89 -2.30 16.31
N VAL A 46 1.89 -1.55 16.76
CA VAL A 46 3.32 -1.87 16.60
C VAL A 46 4.02 -1.69 17.94
N LYS A 47 5.14 -2.38 18.14
CA LYS A 47 6.03 -2.23 19.30
C LYS A 47 7.00 -1.07 19.11
N SER A 48 7.57 -0.92 17.91
CA SER A 48 8.51 0.16 17.58
C SER A 48 8.46 0.53 16.10
N ILE A 49 8.79 1.78 15.79
CA ILE A 49 9.19 2.21 14.44
C ILE A 49 10.72 2.14 14.37
N ASP A 50 11.24 1.41 13.40
CA ASP A 50 12.66 1.11 13.33
C ASP A 50 13.40 2.15 12.48
N TYR A 51 13.42 1.97 11.16
CA TYR A 51 14.12 2.80 10.19
C TYR A 51 13.38 2.84 8.83
N PRO A 52 13.60 3.88 8.00
CA PRO A 52 12.99 3.96 6.67
C PRO A 52 13.54 2.88 5.74
N ILE A 53 12.66 2.20 5.01
CA ILE A 53 13.01 1.18 4.01
C ILE A 53 12.74 1.66 2.58
N ALA A 54 11.85 2.65 2.40
CA ALA A 54 11.62 3.30 1.12
C ALA A 54 11.23 4.76 1.33
N SER A 55 11.64 5.65 0.43
CA SER A 55 11.21 7.05 0.44
C SER A 55 10.90 7.50 -0.97
N GLY A 56 9.64 7.81 -1.21
CA GLY A 56 9.17 8.45 -2.44
C GLY A 56 8.81 9.92 -2.21
N LYS A 57 8.33 10.54 -3.28
CA LYS A 57 7.81 11.92 -3.25
C LYS A 57 6.58 12.04 -2.34
N GLU A 58 5.75 11.01 -2.31
CA GLU A 58 4.40 11.08 -1.73
C GLU A 58 4.32 10.42 -0.35
N SER A 59 5.20 9.47 -0.09
CA SER A 59 5.24 8.74 1.17
C SER A 59 6.64 8.29 1.53
N VAL A 60 6.83 7.98 2.80
CA VAL A 60 7.97 7.22 3.31
C VAL A 60 7.45 5.95 3.96
N VAL A 61 8.12 4.82 3.73
CA VAL A 61 7.79 3.54 4.35
C VAL A 61 8.86 3.21 5.37
N PHE A 62 8.44 2.89 6.58
CA PHE A 62 9.31 2.42 7.66
C PHE A 62 9.11 0.94 7.90
N ARG A 63 10.19 0.25 8.25
CA ARG A 63 10.08 -1.01 8.97
C ARG A 63 9.64 -0.72 10.40
N ALA A 64 8.76 -1.55 10.92
CA ALA A 64 8.33 -1.54 12.32
C ALA A 64 8.39 -2.96 12.87
N THR A 65 8.66 -3.07 14.17
CA THR A 65 8.52 -4.32 14.90
C THR A 65 7.13 -4.34 15.55
N ALA A 66 6.42 -5.46 15.44
CA ALA A 66 5.16 -5.74 16.14
C ALA A 66 5.26 -7.08 16.87
N LEU A 67 4.22 -7.44 17.62
CA LEU A 67 4.11 -8.74 18.29
C LEU A 67 2.98 -9.54 17.64
N ASP A 68 3.23 -10.81 17.34
CA ASP A 68 2.17 -11.74 16.94
C ASP A 68 1.26 -12.09 18.13
N LYS A 69 0.22 -12.90 17.89
CA LYS A 69 -0.72 -13.35 18.93
C LYS A 69 -0.05 -14.15 20.06
N ARG A 70 1.15 -14.67 19.84
CA ARG A 70 1.95 -15.46 20.79
C ARG A 70 3.03 -14.62 21.47
N GLY A 71 3.13 -13.33 21.17
CA GLY A 71 4.15 -12.43 21.70
C GLY A 71 5.52 -12.54 21.03
N LYS A 72 5.64 -13.23 19.89
CA LYS A 72 6.86 -13.26 19.09
C LYS A 72 6.99 -11.97 18.28
N GLU A 73 8.20 -11.44 18.18
CA GLU A 73 8.48 -10.30 17.31
C GLU A 73 8.31 -10.67 15.84
N ILE A 74 7.60 -9.81 15.12
CA ILE A 74 7.37 -9.88 13.68
C ILE A 74 7.53 -8.49 13.07
N PHE A 75 7.79 -8.42 11.77
CA PHE A 75 7.91 -7.15 11.07
C PHE A 75 6.59 -6.68 10.45
N ARG A 76 6.46 -5.37 10.37
CA ARG A 76 5.38 -4.63 9.70
C ARG A 76 5.97 -3.49 8.88
N ALA A 77 5.29 -3.11 7.81
CA ALA A 77 5.59 -1.90 7.06
C ALA A 77 4.64 -0.79 7.52
N VAL A 78 5.18 0.40 7.79
CA VAL A 78 4.42 1.59 8.17
C VAL A 78 4.63 2.65 7.09
N LYS A 79 3.65 2.77 6.18
CA LYS A 79 3.64 3.78 5.12
C LYS A 79 3.02 5.08 5.65
N VAL A 80 3.79 6.15 5.56
CA VAL A 80 3.40 7.48 6.02
C VAL A 80 3.30 8.40 4.81
N PHE A 81 2.09 8.87 4.53
CA PHE A 81 1.81 9.79 3.44
C PHE A 81 2.18 11.22 3.86
N ARG A 82 2.92 11.92 3.00
CA ARG A 82 3.43 13.27 3.23
C ARG A 82 2.32 14.29 2.95
N TYR A 83 2.14 15.25 3.84
CA TYR A 83 1.25 16.39 3.59
C TYR A 83 1.90 17.44 2.66
N GLU A 84 3.23 17.51 2.63
CA GLU A 84 3.95 18.53 1.87
C GLU A 84 4.45 17.97 0.55
N THR A 85 3.73 18.23 -0.53
CA THR A 85 4.27 18.08 -1.89
C THR A 85 3.68 19.13 -2.82
N SER A 86 4.54 20.05 -3.26
CA SER A 86 4.27 20.97 -4.36
C SER A 86 4.09 20.17 -5.67
N GLY A 87 2.99 20.40 -6.39
CA GLY A 87 2.68 19.74 -7.67
C GLY A 87 1.95 18.39 -7.59
N PHE A 88 2.01 17.68 -6.46
CA PHE A 88 1.35 16.39 -6.25
C PHE A 88 -0.18 16.49 -6.28
N GLN A 89 -0.72 17.59 -5.75
CA GLN A 89 -2.17 17.82 -5.67
C GLN A 89 -2.87 17.64 -7.02
N LYS A 90 -2.30 18.13 -8.13
CA LYS A 90 -2.93 18.04 -9.46
C LYS A 90 -3.06 16.60 -9.95
N LYS A 91 -1.99 15.79 -9.84
CA LYS A 91 -2.04 14.36 -10.21
C LYS A 91 -2.95 13.57 -9.27
N MET A 92 -2.87 13.87 -7.97
CA MET A 92 -3.76 13.30 -6.97
C MET A 92 -5.24 13.57 -7.32
N TYR A 93 -5.56 14.79 -7.76
CA TYR A 93 -6.90 15.17 -8.23
C TYR A 93 -7.39 14.35 -9.43
N GLU A 94 -6.53 14.01 -10.39
CA GLU A 94 -6.93 13.23 -11.58
C GLU A 94 -7.40 11.81 -11.21
N TYR A 95 -6.77 11.17 -10.22
CA TYR A 95 -7.10 9.82 -9.77
C TYR A 95 -8.23 9.73 -8.74
N ILE A 96 -8.72 10.88 -8.24
CA ILE A 96 -9.79 10.94 -7.22
C ILE A 96 -11.06 11.64 -7.72
N ARG A 97 -10.99 12.40 -8.81
CA ARG A 97 -12.12 13.22 -9.28
C ARG A 97 -13.36 12.39 -9.59
N ASP A 98 -13.16 11.21 -10.18
CA ASP A 98 -14.24 10.33 -10.63
C ASP A 98 -14.38 9.09 -9.71
N ASP A 99 -13.71 9.11 -8.55
CA ASP A 99 -13.83 8.07 -7.53
C ASP A 99 -14.85 8.49 -6.47
N LYS A 100 -15.99 7.79 -6.44
CA LYS A 100 -17.11 8.06 -5.52
C LYS A 100 -16.70 8.09 -4.05
N ARG A 101 -15.59 7.42 -3.68
CA ARG A 101 -15.05 7.39 -2.31
C ARG A 101 -14.50 8.75 -1.85
N PHE A 102 -14.33 9.69 -2.77
CA PHE A 102 -13.86 11.05 -2.51
C PHE A 102 -14.98 12.09 -2.59
N GLU A 103 -16.22 11.69 -2.87
CA GLU A 103 -17.38 12.59 -2.80
C GLU A 103 -17.51 13.19 -1.39
N GLY A 104 -17.63 14.51 -1.33
CA GLY A 104 -17.71 15.25 -0.06
C GLY A 104 -16.39 15.45 0.70
N VAL A 105 -15.26 14.92 0.22
CA VAL A 105 -13.95 15.19 0.84
C VAL A 105 -13.54 16.64 0.61
N ARG A 106 -13.15 17.34 1.68
CA ARG A 106 -12.66 18.72 1.60
C ARG A 106 -11.41 18.78 0.73
N LYS A 107 -11.39 19.74 -0.21
CA LYS A 107 -10.31 19.98 -1.19
C LYS A 107 -9.01 20.55 -0.61
N THR A 108 -8.83 20.48 0.70
CA THR A 108 -7.61 20.85 1.41
C THR A 108 -6.68 19.65 1.53
N ILE A 109 -5.36 19.90 1.50
CA ILE A 109 -4.31 18.88 1.49
C ILE A 109 -4.52 17.76 2.52
N ARG A 110 -4.75 18.11 3.80
CA ARG A 110 -4.79 17.12 4.89
C ARG A 110 -5.92 16.08 4.71
N PRO A 111 -7.20 16.47 4.58
CA PRO A 111 -8.29 15.55 4.27
C PRO A 111 -8.05 14.69 3.03
N LEU A 112 -7.48 15.27 1.97
CA LEU A 112 -7.19 14.50 0.75
C LEU A 112 -6.14 13.42 0.97
N VAL A 113 -5.03 13.75 1.64
CA VAL A 113 -3.97 12.78 1.96
C VAL A 113 -4.51 11.66 2.87
N GLN A 114 -5.38 12.00 3.83
CA GLN A 114 -6.03 11.00 4.68
C GLN A 114 -7.00 10.11 3.89
N ALA A 115 -7.78 10.69 2.98
CA ALA A 115 -8.65 9.92 2.10
C ALA A 115 -7.85 9.00 1.18
N TRP A 116 -6.68 9.44 0.69
CA TRP A 116 -5.77 8.61 -0.10
C TRP A 116 -5.21 7.43 0.70
N ALA A 117 -4.77 7.66 1.95
CA ALA A 117 -4.32 6.59 2.84
C ALA A 117 -5.43 5.54 3.09
N ARG A 118 -6.68 6.00 3.28
CA ARG A 118 -7.85 5.13 3.42
C ARG A 118 -8.16 4.37 2.12
N LYS A 119 -8.03 5.03 0.97
CA LYS A 119 -8.23 4.42 -0.35
C LYS A 119 -7.24 3.27 -0.56
N GLU A 120 -5.95 3.49 -0.30
CA GLU A 120 -4.94 2.43 -0.41
C GLU A 120 -5.22 1.28 0.56
N PHE A 121 -5.59 1.58 1.81
CA PHE A 121 -6.02 0.57 2.78
C PHE A 121 -7.21 -0.26 2.29
N ALA A 122 -8.23 0.39 1.70
CA ALA A 122 -9.41 -0.30 1.16
C ALA A 122 -9.07 -1.15 -0.07
N ASN A 123 -8.22 -0.63 -0.98
CA ASN A 123 -7.75 -1.36 -2.15
C ASN A 123 -6.93 -2.60 -1.75
N LEU A 124 -6.01 -2.47 -0.79
CA LEU A 124 -5.25 -3.60 -0.25
C LEU A 124 -6.18 -4.63 0.39
N LYS A 125 -7.23 -4.20 1.11
CA LYS A 125 -8.20 -5.14 1.71
C LYS A 125 -8.95 -5.93 0.65
N LEU A 126 -9.39 -5.26 -0.40
CA LEU A 126 -10.11 -5.89 -1.51
C LEU A 126 -9.22 -6.89 -2.24
N ALA A 127 -8.00 -6.47 -2.61
CA ALA A 127 -7.04 -7.32 -3.31
C ALA A 127 -6.57 -8.52 -2.46
N SER A 128 -6.17 -8.28 -1.20
CA SER A 128 -5.74 -9.35 -0.29
C SER A 128 -6.88 -10.33 0.00
N GLY A 129 -8.10 -9.83 0.21
CA GLY A 129 -9.29 -10.67 0.41
C GLY A 129 -9.67 -11.53 -0.81
N ALA A 130 -9.27 -11.10 -2.01
CA ALA A 130 -9.44 -11.87 -3.25
C ALA A 130 -8.30 -12.86 -3.52
N GLY A 131 -7.27 -12.90 -2.67
CA GLY A 131 -6.11 -13.78 -2.85
C GLY A 131 -5.03 -13.23 -3.78
N VAL A 132 -5.06 -11.94 -4.11
CA VAL A 132 -3.97 -11.28 -4.83
C VAL A 132 -2.78 -11.13 -3.89
N ASN A 133 -1.57 -11.39 -4.39
CA ASN A 133 -0.31 -11.16 -3.67
C ASN A 133 -0.07 -9.65 -3.50
N VAL A 134 -0.57 -9.11 -2.39
CA VAL A 134 -0.35 -7.74 -1.92
C VAL A 134 -0.05 -7.76 -0.42
N PRO A 135 0.58 -6.72 0.15
CA PRO A 135 0.73 -6.64 1.60
C PRO A 135 -0.61 -6.70 2.33
N GLU A 136 -0.77 -7.58 3.30
CA GLU A 136 -1.97 -7.60 4.15
C GLU A 136 -2.10 -6.27 4.93
N PRO A 137 -3.22 -5.52 4.81
CA PRO A 137 -3.38 -4.26 5.52
C PRO A 137 -3.94 -4.46 6.94
N PHE A 138 -3.27 -3.92 7.95
CA PHE A 138 -3.67 -4.07 9.36
C PHE A 138 -4.45 -2.88 9.91
N LYS A 139 -3.97 -1.65 9.67
CA LYS A 139 -4.58 -0.44 10.23
C LYS A 139 -4.30 0.77 9.36
N CYS A 140 -5.30 1.63 9.18
CA CYS A 140 -5.12 2.97 8.67
C CYS A 140 -5.55 3.97 9.75
N GLU A 141 -4.70 4.96 10.04
CA GLU A 141 -4.96 6.03 10.99
C GLU A 141 -4.45 7.35 10.41
N LYS A 142 -5.36 8.29 10.14
CA LYS A 142 -5.07 9.55 9.41
C LYS A 142 -4.27 9.30 8.11
N ASN A 143 -3.01 9.71 8.07
CA ASN A 143 -2.08 9.59 6.94
C ASN A 143 -1.05 8.47 7.12
N VAL A 144 -1.34 7.49 7.99
CA VAL A 144 -0.45 6.36 8.28
C VAL A 144 -1.19 5.06 7.99
N LEU A 145 -0.54 4.19 7.24
CA LEU A 145 -0.98 2.84 6.89
C LEU A 145 0.01 1.84 7.46
N VAL A 146 -0.48 0.90 8.27
CA VAL A 146 0.26 -0.25 8.77
C VAL A 146 -0.17 -1.47 7.97
N MET A 147 0.79 -2.16 7.36
CA MET A 147 0.59 -3.32 6.51
C MET A 147 1.69 -4.36 6.72
N GLU A 148 1.56 -5.50 6.06
CA GLU A 148 2.55 -6.57 6.06
C GLU A 148 3.90 -6.06 5.59
N PHE A 149 4.96 -6.56 6.24
CA PHE A 149 6.32 -6.37 5.74
C PHE A 149 6.65 -7.53 4.80
N LEU A 150 6.77 -7.23 3.51
CA LEU A 150 7.16 -8.20 2.50
C LEU A 150 8.70 -8.27 2.45
N GLY A 151 9.25 -9.25 3.16
CA GLY A 151 10.68 -9.43 3.29
C GLY A 151 11.04 -10.57 4.23
N GLU A 152 12.33 -10.87 4.29
CA GLU A 152 12.90 -11.95 5.10
C GLU A 152 14.00 -11.40 6.01
N GLU A 153 14.08 -11.89 7.25
CA GLU A 153 15.05 -11.43 8.26
C GLU A 153 15.11 -9.90 8.47
N GLY A 154 14.01 -9.21 8.17
CA GLY A 154 13.89 -7.76 8.30
C GLY A 154 14.49 -6.96 7.13
N ILE A 155 14.83 -7.63 6.04
CA ILE A 155 15.26 -7.06 4.76
C ILE A 155 14.07 -7.15 3.78
N PRO A 156 13.63 -6.04 3.15
CA PRO A 156 12.52 -6.08 2.21
C PRO A 156 12.91 -6.85 0.95
N PHE A 157 11.93 -7.50 0.30
CA PHE A 157 12.15 -8.05 -1.04
C PHE A 157 12.58 -6.95 -2.01
N ALA A 158 13.35 -7.33 -3.03
CA ALA A 158 13.81 -6.39 -4.05
C ALA A 158 12.71 -6.04 -5.05
N LEU A 159 12.79 -4.88 -5.69
CA LEU A 159 11.88 -4.52 -6.77
C LEU A 159 12.14 -5.41 -7.99
N LEU A 160 11.11 -5.66 -8.80
CA LEU A 160 11.23 -6.43 -10.04
C LEU A 160 12.28 -5.83 -11.00
N ASN A 161 12.44 -4.51 -11.00
CA ASN A 161 13.48 -3.83 -11.79
C ASN A 161 14.92 -4.07 -11.29
N GLU A 162 15.10 -4.58 -10.08
CA GLU A 162 16.39 -4.74 -9.41
C GLU A 162 16.85 -6.20 -9.34
N VAL A 163 16.01 -7.13 -9.82
CA VAL A 163 16.30 -8.57 -9.80
C VAL A 163 16.62 -9.09 -11.19
N VAL A 164 17.55 -10.06 -11.23
CA VAL A 164 17.74 -10.91 -12.40
C VAL A 164 16.90 -12.16 -12.21
N LEU A 165 15.94 -12.38 -13.10
CA LEU A 165 14.99 -13.49 -13.00
C LEU A 165 15.59 -14.75 -13.61
N GLU A 166 15.59 -15.85 -12.85
CA GLU A 166 15.96 -17.18 -13.37
C GLU A 166 14.93 -17.69 -14.39
N ASN A 167 13.64 -17.50 -14.09
CA ASN A 167 12.54 -17.84 -14.98
C ASN A 167 11.59 -16.64 -15.21
N PRO A 168 11.93 -15.74 -16.14
CA PRO A 168 11.09 -14.57 -16.41
C PRO A 168 9.69 -14.92 -16.95
N ARG A 169 9.53 -16.09 -17.61
CA ARG A 169 8.23 -16.54 -18.10
C ARG A 169 7.29 -16.89 -16.96
N LYS A 170 7.77 -17.65 -15.97
CA LYS A 170 7.00 -18.00 -14.77
C LYS A 170 6.61 -16.76 -13.96
N MET A 171 7.52 -15.79 -13.83
CA MET A 171 7.22 -14.50 -13.19
C MET A 171 6.12 -13.75 -13.95
N LEU A 172 6.21 -13.65 -15.27
CA LEU A 172 5.16 -13.02 -16.09
C LEU A 172 3.82 -13.71 -15.92
N GLU A 173 3.77 -15.05 -15.98
CA GLU A 173 2.53 -15.82 -15.81
C GLU A 173 1.84 -15.48 -14.48
N LYS A 174 2.59 -15.49 -13.38
CA LYS A 174 2.04 -15.12 -12.06
C LYS A 174 1.62 -13.67 -11.92
N ILE A 175 2.32 -12.74 -12.58
CA ILE A 175 1.89 -11.34 -12.62
C ILE A 175 0.53 -11.25 -13.33
N LEU A 176 0.37 -11.94 -14.48
CA LEU A 176 -0.89 -11.92 -15.21
C LEU A 176 -2.03 -12.59 -14.43
N GLU A 177 -1.76 -13.70 -13.72
CA GLU A 177 -2.73 -14.35 -12.82
C GLU A 177 -3.18 -13.41 -11.69
N ASN A 178 -2.25 -12.66 -11.10
CA ASN A 178 -2.57 -11.65 -10.07
C ASN A 178 -3.37 -10.47 -10.65
N MET A 179 -3.06 -10.03 -11.87
CA MET A 179 -3.84 -9.00 -12.56
C MET A 179 -5.27 -9.46 -12.85
N GLU A 180 -5.44 -10.70 -13.32
CA GLU A 180 -6.74 -11.33 -13.56
C GLU A 180 -7.56 -11.45 -12.26
N THR A 181 -6.94 -11.93 -11.19
CA THR A 181 -7.58 -12.08 -9.88
C THR A 181 -8.00 -10.70 -9.32
N MET A 182 -7.13 -9.69 -9.44
CA MET A 182 -7.42 -8.33 -9.00
C MET A 182 -8.57 -7.72 -9.82
N TYR A 183 -8.57 -7.90 -11.15
CA TYR A 183 -9.63 -7.39 -12.01
C TYR A 183 -10.97 -8.08 -11.75
N SER A 184 -10.97 -9.39 -11.50
CA SER A 184 -12.16 -10.16 -11.14
C SER A 184 -12.74 -9.73 -9.79
N ALA A 185 -11.89 -9.24 -8.88
CA ALA A 185 -12.32 -8.63 -7.62
C ALA A 185 -12.85 -7.18 -7.77
N GLY A 186 -12.94 -6.67 -9.00
CA GLY A 186 -13.43 -5.33 -9.31
C GLY A 186 -12.41 -4.22 -9.08
N LEU A 187 -11.11 -4.52 -9.14
CA LEU A 187 -10.03 -3.57 -8.91
C LEU A 187 -9.02 -3.56 -10.06
N VAL A 188 -8.58 -2.37 -10.46
CA VAL A 188 -7.47 -2.15 -11.38
C VAL A 188 -6.38 -1.42 -10.62
N HIS A 189 -5.12 -1.88 -10.71
CA HIS A 189 -3.99 -1.25 -10.03
C HIS A 189 -3.77 0.20 -10.51
N GLY A 190 -3.86 0.40 -11.82
CA GLY A 190 -3.88 1.69 -12.47
C GLY A 190 -2.57 2.45 -12.41
N ASP A 191 -1.45 1.81 -12.11
CA ASP A 191 -0.08 2.34 -12.29
C ASP A 191 0.97 1.20 -12.28
N LEU A 192 0.56 -0.02 -12.63
CA LEU A 192 1.39 -1.21 -12.43
C LEU A 192 2.59 -1.21 -13.38
N SER A 193 3.78 -1.44 -12.83
CA SER A 193 5.04 -1.56 -13.55
C SER A 193 6.06 -2.34 -12.73
N GLN A 194 7.26 -2.55 -13.27
CA GLN A 194 8.38 -3.18 -12.57
C GLN A 194 8.88 -2.40 -11.33
N TYR A 195 8.44 -1.15 -11.14
CA TYR A 195 8.82 -0.29 -10.00
C TYR A 195 7.88 -0.42 -8.80
N ASN A 196 6.79 -1.18 -8.93
CA ASN A 196 5.75 -1.37 -7.92
C ASN A 196 5.36 -2.85 -7.80
N ILE A 197 6.29 -3.73 -8.19
CA ILE A 197 6.24 -5.17 -7.94
C ILE A 197 7.49 -5.53 -7.14
N LEU A 198 7.30 -6.12 -5.97
CA LEU A 198 8.37 -6.77 -5.22
C LEU A 198 8.48 -8.24 -5.66
N ALA A 199 9.70 -8.77 -5.68
CA ALA A 199 9.98 -10.13 -6.11
C ALA A 199 10.58 -10.96 -4.96
N CYS A 200 9.88 -12.02 -4.57
CA CYS A 200 10.40 -13.07 -3.70
C CYS A 200 10.66 -14.32 -4.55
N GLY A 201 11.87 -14.46 -5.10
CA GLY A 201 12.11 -15.42 -6.17
C GLY A 201 11.22 -15.10 -7.39
N GLU A 202 10.44 -16.08 -7.85
CA GLU A 202 9.41 -15.84 -8.88
C GLU A 202 7.99 -15.63 -8.31
N GLU A 203 7.85 -15.22 -7.05
CA GLU A 203 6.56 -14.77 -6.50
C GLU A 203 6.47 -13.24 -6.57
N PRO A 204 5.58 -12.67 -7.40
CA PRO A 204 5.36 -11.24 -7.45
C PRO A 204 4.42 -10.78 -6.34
N TYR A 205 4.72 -9.62 -5.76
CA TYR A 205 3.82 -8.91 -4.84
C TYR A 205 3.58 -7.49 -5.33
N PHE A 206 2.32 -7.11 -5.54
CA PHE A 206 1.96 -5.76 -5.97
C PHE A 206 1.92 -4.82 -4.75
N ILE A 207 2.56 -3.67 -4.90
CA ILE A 207 2.61 -2.63 -3.86
C ILE A 207 2.13 -1.30 -4.43
N ASP A 208 1.81 -0.34 -3.55
CA ASP A 208 1.40 1.01 -3.94
C ASP A 208 0.05 1.08 -4.69
N LEU A 209 -0.98 0.49 -4.10
CA LEU A 209 -2.35 0.49 -4.64
C LEU A 209 -3.10 1.82 -4.42
N GLY A 210 -2.40 2.93 -4.11
CA GLY A 210 -3.02 4.23 -3.89
C GLY A 210 -3.67 4.81 -5.15
N GLN A 211 -3.11 4.53 -6.32
CA GLN A 211 -3.69 4.94 -7.61
C GLN A 211 -4.79 4.00 -8.11
N GLY A 212 -4.96 2.83 -7.50
CA GLY A 212 -5.92 1.81 -7.94
C GLY A 212 -7.37 2.29 -7.95
N VAL A 213 -8.09 1.93 -9.00
CA VAL A 213 -9.49 2.32 -9.22
C VAL A 213 -10.38 1.09 -9.27
N LEU A 214 -11.65 1.27 -8.91
CA LEU A 214 -12.66 0.22 -9.07
C LEU A 214 -12.94 -0.01 -10.56
N SER A 215 -13.36 -1.22 -10.92
CA SER A 215 -13.70 -1.61 -12.30
C SER A 215 -14.82 -0.75 -12.91
N GLU A 216 -15.69 -0.18 -12.08
CA GLU A 216 -16.78 0.72 -12.49
C GLU A 216 -16.30 2.14 -12.78
N HIS A 217 -15.03 2.46 -12.51
CA HIS A 217 -14.48 3.78 -12.80
C HIS A 217 -14.50 4.02 -14.33
N PRO A 218 -14.90 5.20 -14.83
CA PRO A 218 -15.05 5.46 -16.28
C PRO A 218 -13.78 5.20 -17.10
N ARG A 219 -12.61 5.30 -16.46
CA ARG A 219 -11.28 5.07 -17.05
C ARG A 219 -10.62 3.76 -16.63
N ALA A 220 -11.33 2.85 -15.96
CA ALA A 220 -10.76 1.59 -15.47
C ALA A 220 -10.12 0.77 -16.60
N GLU A 221 -10.78 0.69 -17.76
CA GLU A 221 -10.26 -0.04 -18.91
C GLU A 221 -8.96 0.57 -19.45
N GLU A 222 -8.91 1.90 -19.59
CA GLU A 222 -7.71 2.62 -20.04
C GLU A 222 -6.51 2.34 -19.11
N PHE A 223 -6.76 2.36 -17.79
CA PHE A 223 -5.74 2.05 -16.79
C PHE A 223 -5.28 0.59 -16.85
N LEU A 224 -6.21 -0.35 -17.03
CA LEU A 224 -5.87 -1.76 -17.19
C LEU A 224 -5.01 -2.00 -18.43
N GLU A 225 -5.39 -1.42 -19.56
CA GLU A 225 -4.61 -1.52 -20.79
C GLU A 225 -3.19 -0.98 -20.62
N ARG A 226 -3.05 0.15 -19.91
CA ARG A 226 -1.74 0.73 -19.60
C ARG A 226 -0.89 -0.21 -18.75
N ASP A 227 -1.47 -0.78 -17.70
CA ASP A 227 -0.80 -1.73 -16.81
C ASP A 227 -0.32 -2.96 -17.61
N VAL A 228 -1.18 -3.54 -18.45
CA VAL A 228 -0.81 -4.68 -19.32
C VAL A 228 0.31 -4.30 -20.28
N ARG A 229 0.25 -3.14 -20.94
CA ARG A 229 1.32 -2.67 -21.83
C ARG A 229 2.64 -2.51 -21.11
N ASN A 230 2.64 -1.95 -19.89
CA ASN A 230 3.85 -1.76 -19.09
C ASN A 230 4.52 -3.11 -18.77
N ILE A 231 3.74 -4.09 -18.32
CA ILE A 231 4.23 -5.42 -17.99
C ILE A 231 4.76 -6.12 -19.24
N LEU A 232 3.99 -6.16 -20.33
CA LEU A 232 4.43 -6.78 -21.57
C LEU A 232 5.68 -6.11 -22.16
N ALA A 233 5.80 -4.78 -22.06
CA ALA A 233 6.99 -4.07 -22.50
C ALA A 233 8.24 -4.40 -21.67
N TYR A 234 8.11 -4.56 -20.36
CA TYR A 234 9.20 -4.97 -19.48
C TYR A 234 9.71 -6.38 -19.83
N PHE A 235 8.81 -7.37 -19.98
CA PHE A 235 9.19 -8.74 -20.34
C PHE A 235 9.59 -8.90 -21.82
N GLY A 236 9.10 -8.03 -22.70
CA GLY A 236 9.53 -7.94 -24.10
C GLY A 236 11.02 -7.65 -24.24
N LYS A 237 11.57 -6.79 -23.36
CA LYS A 237 13.02 -6.52 -23.29
C LYS A 237 13.84 -7.75 -22.86
N GLN A 238 13.20 -8.72 -22.21
CA GLN A 238 13.80 -10.00 -21.80
C GLN A 238 13.56 -11.11 -22.83
N GLY A 239 13.06 -10.78 -24.02
CA GLY A 239 12.83 -11.72 -25.11
C GLY A 239 11.49 -12.46 -25.07
N ILE A 240 10.61 -12.16 -24.10
CA ILE A 240 9.30 -12.80 -23.99
C ILE A 240 8.27 -11.96 -24.74
N LYS A 241 7.67 -12.53 -25.78
CA LYS A 241 6.59 -11.91 -26.55
C LYS A 241 5.26 -12.58 -26.21
N LYS A 242 4.26 -11.77 -25.84
CA LYS A 242 2.85 -12.14 -25.77
C LYS A 242 2.03 -11.14 -26.56
N ASP A 243 0.93 -11.59 -27.15
CA ASP A 243 -0.03 -10.70 -27.79
C ASP A 243 -0.80 -9.89 -26.75
N PHE A 244 -0.94 -8.59 -27.01
CA PHE A 244 -1.60 -7.66 -26.08
C PHE A 244 -3.11 -7.95 -25.97
N ASN A 245 -3.79 -8.17 -27.09
CA ASN A 245 -5.24 -8.35 -27.11
C ASN A 245 -5.63 -9.69 -26.48
N GLU A 246 -4.89 -10.76 -26.77
CA GLU A 246 -5.07 -12.06 -26.13
C GLU A 246 -4.85 -11.96 -24.61
N THR A 247 -3.78 -11.29 -24.18
CA THR A 247 -3.49 -11.11 -22.75
C THR A 247 -4.59 -10.33 -22.04
N LEU A 248 -5.06 -9.24 -22.66
CA LEU A 248 -6.14 -8.43 -22.09
C LEU A 248 -7.47 -9.21 -22.04
N ALA A 249 -7.77 -10.00 -23.06
CA ALA A 249 -8.96 -10.84 -23.10
C ALA A 249 -8.96 -11.90 -21.99
N VAL A 250 -7.81 -12.51 -21.71
CA VAL A 250 -7.65 -13.46 -20.59
C VAL A 250 -7.94 -12.77 -19.26
N ILE A 251 -7.30 -11.62 -18.99
CA ILE A 251 -7.51 -10.86 -17.75
C ILE A 251 -8.98 -10.45 -17.56
N LYS A 252 -9.66 -10.04 -18.65
CA LYS A 252 -11.06 -9.62 -18.60
C LYS A 252 -12.04 -10.80 -18.53
N GLY A 253 -11.68 -11.97 -19.04
CA GLY A 253 -12.57 -13.13 -19.21
C GLY A 253 -13.17 -13.69 -17.91
N SER A 254 -12.56 -13.40 -16.77
CA SER A 254 -12.93 -13.95 -15.46
C SER A 254 -14.04 -13.16 -14.72
N GLN A 255 -14.42 -11.99 -15.23
CA GLN A 255 -15.58 -11.20 -14.72
C GLN A 255 -16.93 -11.90 -14.91
N ASN A 256 -17.02 -12.93 -15.75
CA ASN A 256 -18.29 -13.63 -15.99
C ASN A 256 -18.73 -14.58 -14.87
N ASN A 257 -17.94 -14.77 -13.80
CA ASN A 257 -18.19 -15.90 -12.89
C ASN A 257 -18.28 -15.64 -11.38
N GLN A 258 -18.23 -14.40 -10.86
CA GLN A 258 -18.54 -14.16 -9.43
C GLN A 258 -18.73 -12.68 -9.09
N ILE A 259 -19.99 -12.23 -8.97
CA ILE A 259 -20.32 -10.96 -8.31
C ILE A 259 -20.38 -11.22 -6.80
N TYR A 260 -19.28 -11.01 -6.08
CA TYR A 260 -19.33 -10.87 -4.63
C TYR A 260 -19.48 -9.40 -4.27
N VAL A 261 -20.71 -8.99 -3.97
CA VAL A 261 -21.00 -7.66 -3.41
C VAL A 261 -20.48 -7.61 -1.97
N VAL A 262 -19.24 -7.17 -1.78
CA VAL A 262 -18.76 -6.75 -0.46
C VAL A 262 -19.22 -5.31 -0.24
N LYS A 263 -20.33 -5.16 0.50
CA LYS A 263 -20.75 -3.86 1.06
C LYS A 263 -19.62 -3.34 1.96
N THR A 264 -18.89 -2.35 1.48
CA THR A 264 -17.97 -1.56 2.31
C THR A 264 -18.76 -0.40 2.90
N GLU A 265 -19.03 -0.46 4.21
CA GLU A 265 -19.50 0.72 4.96
C GLU A 265 -18.30 1.63 5.27
N PHE A 266 -18.47 2.93 4.99
CA PHE A 266 -17.50 4.00 5.21
C PHE A 266 -17.54 4.54 6.64
#